data_AF-A0A800EUJ4-F1
#
_entry.id   AF-A0A800EUJ4-F1
#
_cell.length_a   1.000
_cell.length_b   1.000
_cell.length_c   1.000
_cell.angle_alpha   90.00
_cell.angle_beta   90.00
_cell.angle_gamma   90.00
#
_symmetry.space_group_name_H-M   'P 1'
#
loop_
_entity.id
_entity.type
_entity.pdbx_description
1 polymer ?
#
loop_
_entity_poly.entity_id
_entity_poly.type
_entity_poly.pdbx_seq_one_letter_code
_entity_poly.pdbx_strand_id
1 'polypeptide(L)'
;MITGEDVSLEESCVLRRRAFETETHNRFVGVSASGSWKEGVPEGMVEVIGRRVSDGAEKTILVSADTYKARGKLGYVFPEAA
;
A
#
# COMPACT_ATOMS: atom_id res chain seq x y z
N MET A 1 37.93 -2.80 -10.43
CA MET A 1 37.51 -1.40 -10.27
C MET A 1 35.98 -1.40 -10.36
N ILE A 2 35.28 -1.26 -9.25
CA ILE A 2 33.80 -1.18 -9.24
C ILE A 2 33.46 0.31 -9.32
N THR A 3 32.86 0.73 -10.42
CA THR A 3 32.45 2.12 -10.70
C THR A 3 31.10 2.42 -10.04
N GLY A 4 31.00 2.19 -8.74
CA GLY A 4 29.74 2.37 -8.02
C GLY A 4 29.43 3.85 -7.82
N GLU A 5 28.72 4.45 -8.77
CA GLU A 5 28.03 5.73 -8.55
C GLU A 5 26.97 5.56 -7.46
N ASP A 6 26.86 6.57 -6.58
CA ASP A 6 25.81 6.64 -5.57
C ASP A 6 24.45 6.73 -6.26
N VAL A 7 23.53 5.82 -5.92
CA VAL A 7 22.18 5.79 -6.51
C VAL A 7 21.19 6.31 -5.47
N SER A 8 20.53 7.41 -5.82
CA SER A 8 19.53 8.05 -4.96
C SER A 8 18.26 7.18 -4.78
N LEU A 9 17.48 7.49 -3.73
CA LEU A 9 16.17 6.86 -3.48
C LEU A 9 15.18 7.03 -4.65
N GLU A 10 15.32 8.13 -5.39
CA GLU A 10 14.45 8.46 -6.52
C GLU A 10 14.80 7.63 -7.76
N GLU A 11 16.06 7.26 -7.93
CA GLU A 11 16.54 6.49 -9.06
C GLU A 11 16.46 4.99 -8.84
N SER A 12 16.39 4.54 -7.57
CA SER A 12 16.29 3.11 -7.23
C SER A 12 14.91 2.70 -6.75
N CYS A 13 14.24 1.86 -7.54
CA CYS A 13 13.00 1.19 -7.14
C CYS A 13 13.18 0.35 -5.86
N VAL A 14 14.35 -0.28 -5.70
CA VAL A 14 14.65 -1.12 -4.53
C VAL A 14 14.79 -0.28 -3.27
N LEU A 15 15.54 0.83 -3.33
CA LEU A 15 15.72 1.70 -2.17
C LEU A 15 14.39 2.37 -1.78
N ARG A 16 13.60 2.82 -2.77
CA ARG A 16 12.27 3.37 -2.51
C ARG A 16 11.35 2.37 -1.82
N ARG A 17 11.35 1.11 -2.27
CA ARG A 17 10.54 0.05 -1.65
C ARG A 17 10.98 -0.22 -0.21
N ARG A 18 12.28 -0.34 0.06
CA ARG A 18 12.80 -0.55 1.42
C ARG A 18 12.46 0.61 2.36
N ALA A 19 12.57 1.85 1.89
CA ALA A 19 12.20 3.04 2.66
C ALA A 19 10.70 3.03 3.01
N PHE A 20 9.85 2.72 2.03
CA PHE A 20 8.41 2.61 2.24
C PHE A 20 8.03 1.49 3.21
N GLU A 21 8.63 0.30 3.08
CA GLU A 21 8.40 -0.83 4.00
C GLU A 21 8.83 -0.47 5.43
N THR A 22 9.91 0.31 5.58
CA THR A 22 10.37 0.81 6.88
C THR A 22 9.40 1.83 7.47
N GLU A 23 8.97 2.82 6.69
CA GLU A 23 8.02 3.87 7.11
C GLU A 23 6.64 3.29 7.48
N THR A 24 6.20 2.26 6.77
CA THR A 24 4.88 1.64 6.93
C THR A 24 4.90 0.38 7.80
N HIS A 25 6.01 0.05 8.44
CA HIS A 25 6.20 -1.19 9.21
C HIS A 25 5.08 -1.47 10.23
N ASN A 26 4.59 -0.41 10.90
CA ASN A 26 3.52 -0.48 11.91
C ASN A 26 2.14 -0.07 11.38
N ARG A 27 1.99 0.12 10.06
CA ARG A 27 0.74 0.52 9.40
C ARG A 27 0.19 -0.63 8.58
N PHE A 28 -1.11 -0.60 8.29
CA PHE A 28 -1.72 -1.53 7.35
C PHE A 28 -1.50 -1.04 5.92
N VAL A 29 -0.93 -1.90 5.08
CA VAL A 29 -0.74 -1.64 3.64
C VAL A 29 -1.58 -2.64 2.86
N GLY A 30 -2.28 -2.15 1.85
CA GLY A 30 -3.14 -2.94 0.97
C GLY A 30 -2.35 -4.02 0.24
N VAL A 31 -2.75 -5.28 0.41
CA VAL A 31 -2.17 -6.46 -0.24
C VAL A 31 -3.09 -7.04 -1.31
N SER A 32 -4.39 -6.76 -1.22
CA SER A 32 -5.39 -7.16 -2.22
C SER A 32 -6.53 -6.15 -2.25
N ALA A 33 -7.18 -6.03 -3.42
CA ALA A 33 -8.33 -5.15 -3.60
C ALA A 33 -9.34 -5.75 -4.57
N SER A 34 -10.61 -5.60 -4.24
CA SER A 34 -11.74 -6.03 -5.06
C SER A 34 -12.69 -4.86 -5.31
N GLY A 35 -13.04 -4.62 -6.57
CA GLY A 35 -14.00 -3.58 -6.92
C GLY A 35 -15.45 -4.07 -6.79
N SER A 36 -16.39 -3.23 -7.22
CA SER A 36 -17.83 -3.52 -7.23
C SER A 36 -18.25 -4.71 -8.09
N TRP A 37 -17.33 -5.30 -8.85
CA TRP A 37 -17.54 -6.57 -9.55
C TRP A 37 -17.61 -7.78 -8.60
N LYS A 38 -17.09 -7.66 -7.37
CA LYS A 38 -17.17 -8.71 -6.34
C LYS A 38 -18.51 -8.58 -5.60
N GLU A 39 -19.18 -9.71 -5.37
CA GLU A 39 -20.36 -9.76 -4.53
C GLU A 39 -20.08 -9.13 -3.15
N GLY A 40 -21.00 -8.26 -2.70
CA GLY A 40 -20.88 -7.56 -1.42
C GLY A 40 -20.08 -6.26 -1.45
N VAL A 41 -19.46 -5.88 -2.59
CA VAL A 41 -18.80 -4.57 -2.74
C VAL A 41 -19.74 -3.59 -3.43
N PRO A 42 -20.17 -2.48 -2.78
CA PRO A 42 -21.06 -1.51 -3.38
C PRO A 42 -20.47 -0.84 -4.63
N GLU A 43 -21.34 -0.34 -5.51
CA GLU A 43 -20.90 0.46 -6.65
C GLU A 43 -20.11 1.70 -6.20
N GLY A 44 -19.02 2.00 -6.90
CA GLY A 44 -18.11 3.09 -6.55
C GLY A 44 -17.20 2.82 -5.34
N MET A 45 -17.27 1.63 -4.74
CA MET A 45 -16.40 1.21 -3.63
C MET A 45 -15.37 0.16 -4.07
N VAL A 46 -14.32 0.04 -3.27
CA VAL A 46 -13.28 -0.97 -3.35
C VAL A 46 -13.09 -1.54 -1.95
N GLU A 47 -13.23 -2.86 -1.85
CA GLU A 47 -12.80 -3.60 -0.66
C GLU A 47 -11.28 -3.77 -0.73
N VAL A 48 -10.58 -3.37 0.33
CA VAL A 48 -9.13 -3.49 0.42
C VAL A 48 -8.78 -4.34 1.63
N ILE A 49 -8.00 -5.39 1.40
CA ILE A 49 -7.39 -6.20 2.45
C ILE A 49 -6.00 -5.62 2.71
N GLY A 50 -5.76 -5.20 3.95
CA GLY A 50 -4.50 -4.63 4.39
C GLY A 50 -3.79 -5.55 5.38
N ARG A 51 -2.46 -5.58 5.30
CA ARG A 51 -1.61 -6.31 6.23
C ARG A 51 -0.60 -5.37 6.89
N ARG A 52 -0.35 -5.56 8.17
CA ARG A 52 0.70 -4.86 8.92
C ARG A 52 1.92 -5.77 9.07
N VAL A 53 3.11 -5.23 8.83
CA VAL A 53 4.34 -6.02 8.82
C VAL A 53 4.78 -6.41 10.23
N SER A 54 4.65 -5.49 11.19
CA SER A 54 5.19 -5.68 12.54
C SER A 54 4.65 -6.88 13.30
N ASP A 55 3.38 -7.24 13.10
CA ASP A 55 2.71 -8.35 13.77
C ASP A 55 1.96 -9.28 12.81
N GLY A 56 2.01 -9.00 11.51
CA GLY A 56 1.33 -9.79 10.50
C GLY A 56 -0.19 -9.65 10.49
N ALA A 57 -0.77 -8.75 11.30
CA ALA A 57 -2.21 -8.57 11.42
C ALA A 57 -2.84 -8.17 10.08
N GLU A 58 -4.06 -8.64 9.83
CA GLU A 58 -4.84 -8.34 8.64
C GLU A 58 -6.14 -7.64 9.00
N LYS A 59 -6.57 -6.70 8.14
CA LYS A 59 -7.89 -6.08 8.27
C LYS A 59 -8.44 -5.71 6.90
N THR A 60 -9.77 -5.70 6.80
CA THR A 60 -10.49 -5.34 5.59
C THR A 60 -11.22 -4.02 5.80
N ILE A 61 -11.17 -3.14 4.81
CA ILE A 61 -11.99 -1.92 4.78
C ILE A 61 -12.65 -1.74 3.42
N LEU A 62 -13.73 -0.97 3.40
CA LEU A 62 -14.31 -0.42 2.18
C LEU A 62 -13.88 1.04 2.04
N VAL A 63 -13.40 1.40 0.86
CA VAL A 63 -13.02 2.77 0.49
C VAL A 63 -13.63 3.14 -0.84
N SER A 64 -13.80 4.43 -1.13
CA SER A 64 -14.25 4.85 -2.45
C SER A 64 -13.20 4.49 -3.51
N ALA A 65 -13.66 4.24 -4.73
CA ALA A 65 -12.79 3.97 -5.86
C ALA A 65 -11.83 5.13 -6.12
N ASP A 66 -12.25 6.38 -5.92
CA ASP A 66 -11.40 7.57 -6.09
C ASP A 66 -10.30 7.63 -5.03
N THR A 67 -10.61 7.36 -3.76
CA THR A 67 -9.62 7.24 -2.70
C THR A 67 -8.62 6.13 -2.99
N TYR A 68 -9.07 4.97 -3.46
CA TYR A 68 -8.18 3.86 -3.81
C TYR A 68 -7.33 4.15 -5.07
N LYS A 69 -7.85 4.90 -6.05
CA LYS A 69 -7.10 5.34 -7.24
C LYS A 69 -5.99 6.32 -6.88
N ALA A 70 -6.19 7.16 -5.85
CA ALA A 70 -5.19 8.10 -5.35
C ALA A 70 -4.04 7.44 -4.55
N ARG A 71 -3.98 6.10 -4.47
CA ARG A 71 -2.92 5.38 -3.77
C ARG A 71 -1.54 5.65 -4.36
N GLY A 72 -0.51 5.57 -3.52
CA GLY A 72 0.88 5.69 -3.96
C GLY A 72 1.31 4.54 -4.85
N LYS A 73 2.41 4.74 -5.60
CA LYS A 73 2.99 3.72 -6.50
C LYS A 73 3.32 2.40 -5.82
N LEU A 74 3.58 2.44 -4.51
CA LEU A 74 3.97 1.28 -3.70
C LEU A 74 2.80 0.62 -2.97
N GLY A 75 1.60 1.18 -3.05
CA GLY A 75 0.40 0.58 -2.47
C GLY A 75 -0.52 1.60 -1.81
N TYR A 76 -1.64 1.09 -1.32
CA TYR A 76 -2.59 1.84 -0.53
C TYR A 76 -2.25 1.70 0.95
N VAL A 77 -1.89 2.80 1.61
CA VAL A 77 -1.68 2.82 3.07
C VAL A 77 -3.00 3.18 3.73
N PHE A 78 -3.43 2.38 4.69
CA PHE A 78 -4.69 2.62 5.36
C PHE A 78 -4.61 3.91 6.16
N PRO A 79 -5.71 4.69 6.22
CA PRO A 79 -5.77 5.86 7.07
C PRO A 79 -5.54 5.45 8.53
N GLU A 80 -4.86 6.31 9.28
CA GLU A 80 -4.75 6.16 10.72
C GLU A 80 -6.15 6.34 11.32
N ALA A 81 -6.49 5.53 12.33
CA ALA A 81 -7.72 5.77 13.08
C ALA A 81 -7.51 7.09 13.83
N ALA A 82 -8.31 8.10 13.50
CA ALA A 82 -8.32 9.37 14.21
C ALA A 82 -8.73 9.19 15.68
#